data_AF-A0A843YNF6-F1
#
_entry.id   AF-A0A843YNF6-F1
#
_cell.length_a   1.000
_cell.length_b   1.000
_cell.length_c   1.000
_cell.angle_alpha   90.00
_cell.angle_beta   90.00
_cell.angle_gamma   90.00
#
_symmetry.space_group_name_H-M   'P 1'
#
loop_
_entity.id
_entity.type
_entity.pdbx_description
1 polymer ?
#
loop_
_entity_poly.entity_id
_entity_poly.type
_entity_poly.pdbx_seq_one_letter_code
_entity_poly.pdbx_strand_id
1 'polypeptide(L)'
;MKHLIASALIGLLPLSVGATAIEEAPWAPRAAAYRLSLFMANLTPVPWEKIENNWTAPAPGSAVAVEALSRVSDSDAQNIRAALAAEDRQALFAAITTALAKGILQHLEAAEATLGQPEAAFEVAQSAALYRAFEDGILAADKQAAHDLGRAWLVLNSSLGSTGILNNGAQDPNVARFAEAQKVIVEYIETNYLPSVFVERGKLTPAPESAVRSGTPVVLPATLPPGSNIADQRELPRLVLQFEEAGEDEANLPLVAYGDMLFDSPEIFGSPARDLGIACSTCHNRSDVNRDFFIPGLSSHAGGMDVDSSFFNPMFNDREDDHLDTPSMRGIRFTAPYGRDGREPSLRSFVRNVIVTEFAGAEPTPFQLDAMVAYLRAFDFLPNPQIDEAGRLTDKASEAAKRGEVLFNTEFAGLGDRSCASCHTPDRFFRDGQTYDIGSAEPPFPGGTATPFETPTLRNVNFTAPYMHDGSLATLAGVVDWFNDTKDLGLDAEQRADLTAYLRAVGDGEEPYQRFEGRDSVFRLSWEELTTFASTLDTLIPMRDAENIAVLIDTVAPDLAADASVMINQNAKPEIYRFAAILQAVGDASAAGDWAEASLQWDAFKTMQAEIDERMF
;
A
#
# COMPACT_ATOMS: atom_id res chain seq x y z
N MET A 1 27.73 25.12 43.69
CA MET A 1 28.66 25.69 42.69
C MET A 1 28.99 24.61 41.68
N LYS A 2 28.83 24.96 40.39
CA LYS A 2 29.18 24.23 39.16
C LYS A 2 28.10 23.29 38.55
N HIS A 3 27.22 23.93 37.75
CA HIS A 3 26.73 23.60 36.39
C HIS A 3 26.42 22.13 36.05
N LEU A 4 25.22 21.67 35.66
CA LEU A 4 24.13 22.21 34.81
C LEU A 4 24.59 22.58 33.39
N ILE A 5 24.62 21.60 32.47
CA ILE A 5 24.29 21.69 31.03
C ILE A 5 23.88 20.28 30.56
N ALA A 6 22.59 20.03 30.34
CA ALA A 6 22.09 18.97 29.48
C ALA A 6 21.47 19.68 28.26
N SER A 7 22.29 19.89 27.23
CA SER A 7 21.85 20.48 25.98
C SER A 7 21.12 19.42 25.16
N ALA A 8 19.94 19.80 24.68
CA ALA A 8 19.20 19.10 23.64
C ALA A 8 20.09 18.88 22.41
N LEU A 9 20.35 17.61 22.07
CA LEU A 9 20.75 17.24 20.72
C LEU A 9 19.47 17.02 19.92
N ILE A 10 19.00 18.06 19.24
CA ILE A 10 18.23 17.87 18.00
C ILE A 10 19.28 17.50 16.96
N GLY A 11 19.54 16.20 16.83
CA GLY A 11 20.37 15.67 15.77
C GLY A 11 19.60 15.78 14.45
N LEU A 12 20.07 16.67 13.57
CA LEU A 12 19.85 16.56 12.14
C LEU A 12 20.50 15.23 11.69
N LEU A 13 19.72 14.15 11.70
CA LEU A 13 20.08 12.93 11.00
C LEU A 13 19.82 13.16 9.50
N PRO A 14 20.74 12.76 8.61
CA PRO A 14 20.47 12.76 7.19
C PRO A 14 19.43 11.67 6.92
N LEU A 15 18.20 12.08 6.63
CA LEU A 15 17.19 11.18 6.08
C LEU A 15 17.65 10.81 4.67
N SER A 16 18.05 9.56 4.48
CA SER A 16 18.05 8.93 3.16
C SER A 16 16.60 8.76 2.73
N VAL A 17 16.06 9.75 2.03
CA VAL A 17 14.71 9.72 1.48
C VAL A 17 14.77 8.97 0.15
N GLY A 18 14.19 7.77 0.12
CA GLY A 18 13.99 6.98 -1.10
C GLY A 18 12.85 7.54 -1.95
N ALA A 19 12.74 7.06 -3.19
CA ALA A 19 11.51 7.23 -3.97
C ALA A 19 10.39 6.52 -3.22
N THR A 20 9.58 7.27 -2.49
CA THR A 20 8.47 6.77 -1.68
C THR A 20 7.44 7.88 -1.58
N ALA A 21 6.16 7.50 -1.64
CA ALA A 21 5.04 8.35 -1.26
C ALA A 21 5.42 9.15 0.00
N ILE A 22 5.16 10.47 0.00
CA ILE A 22 5.46 11.34 1.14
C ILE A 22 4.92 10.66 2.40
N GLU A 23 5.81 10.21 3.31
CA GLU A 23 5.38 9.54 4.53
C GLU A 23 4.36 10.42 5.24
N GLU A 24 3.18 9.86 5.44
CA GLU A 24 2.09 10.60 6.03
C GLU A 24 2.49 11.06 7.44
N ALA A 25 2.36 12.36 7.72
CA ALA A 25 2.64 12.87 9.06
C ALA A 25 1.83 12.07 10.09
N PRO A 26 2.43 11.66 11.22
CA PRO A 26 1.78 10.73 12.12
C PRO A 26 0.53 11.35 12.76
N TRP A 27 -0.48 10.52 13.00
CA TRP A 27 -1.79 10.96 13.44
C TRP A 27 -1.87 11.07 14.97
N ALA A 28 -2.68 12.00 15.48
CA ALA A 28 -3.06 11.96 16.89
C ALA A 28 -3.85 10.64 17.17
N PRO A 29 -3.63 9.93 18.30
CA PRO A 29 -4.24 8.61 18.52
C PRO A 29 -5.77 8.56 18.32
N ARG A 30 -6.49 9.60 18.79
CA ARG A 30 -7.95 9.70 18.58
C ARG A 30 -8.33 9.97 17.12
N ALA A 31 -7.56 10.78 16.41
CA ALA A 31 -7.78 11.05 14.99
C ALA A 31 -7.49 9.81 14.14
N ALA A 32 -6.42 9.08 14.46
CA ALA A 32 -6.08 7.80 13.85
C ALA A 32 -7.22 6.80 14.00
N ALA A 33 -7.65 6.58 15.25
CA ALA A 33 -8.74 5.66 15.56
C ALA A 33 -10.06 6.08 14.89
N TYR A 34 -10.38 7.38 14.87
CA TYR A 34 -11.56 7.90 14.18
C TYR A 34 -11.54 7.56 12.69
N ARG A 35 -10.47 7.92 11.96
CA ARG A 35 -10.37 7.70 10.51
C ARG A 35 -10.40 6.21 10.15
N LEU A 36 -9.66 5.38 10.89
CA LEU A 36 -9.66 3.93 10.67
C LEU A 36 -11.04 3.32 10.99
N SER A 37 -11.75 3.83 12.00
CA SER A 37 -13.12 3.39 12.28
C SER A 37 -14.09 3.74 11.16
N LEU A 38 -14.01 4.95 10.59
CA LEU A 38 -14.84 5.32 9.44
C LEU A 38 -14.57 4.41 8.24
N PHE A 39 -13.29 4.10 7.99
CA PHE A 39 -12.87 3.21 6.92
C PHE A 39 -13.45 1.81 7.11
N MET A 40 -13.17 1.15 8.24
CA MET A 40 -13.61 -0.21 8.51
C MET A 40 -15.14 -0.33 8.61
N ALA A 41 -15.80 0.67 9.20
CA ALA A 41 -17.25 0.70 9.24
C ALA A 41 -17.90 0.97 7.87
N ASN A 42 -17.15 1.24 6.80
CA ASN A 42 -17.65 1.25 5.43
C ASN A 42 -17.41 -0.06 4.68
N LEU A 43 -16.66 -1.00 5.26
CA LEU A 43 -16.49 -2.34 4.71
C LEU A 43 -17.75 -3.18 4.92
N THR A 44 -17.86 -4.26 4.17
CA THR A 44 -18.97 -5.21 4.23
C THR A 44 -18.38 -6.63 4.17
N PRO A 45 -18.47 -7.44 5.22
CA PRO A 45 -19.04 -7.12 6.53
C PRO A 45 -18.24 -6.04 7.27
N VAL A 46 -18.86 -5.45 8.29
CA VAL A 46 -18.13 -4.52 9.16
C VAL A 46 -17.29 -5.37 10.14
N PRO A 47 -15.96 -5.19 10.19
CA PRO A 47 -15.12 -5.98 11.09
C PRO A 47 -15.14 -5.37 12.50
N TRP A 48 -16.23 -5.61 13.24
CA TRP A 48 -16.49 -4.99 14.55
C TRP A 48 -15.38 -5.22 15.57
N GLU A 49 -14.79 -6.42 15.59
CA GLU A 49 -13.66 -6.73 16.48
C GLU A 49 -12.43 -5.87 16.15
N LYS A 50 -12.12 -5.69 14.86
CA LYS A 50 -11.02 -4.80 14.43
C LYS A 50 -11.30 -3.34 14.82
N ILE A 51 -12.56 -2.89 14.72
CA ILE A 51 -12.96 -1.55 15.19
C ILE A 51 -12.79 -1.43 16.71
N GLU A 52 -13.22 -2.40 17.49
CA GLU A 52 -13.05 -2.37 18.94
C GLU A 52 -11.57 -2.32 19.34
N ASN A 53 -10.74 -3.18 18.74
CA ASN A 53 -9.29 -3.23 18.97
C ASN A 53 -8.62 -1.90 18.62
N ASN A 54 -9.05 -1.22 17.56
CA ASN A 54 -8.55 0.10 17.18
C ASN A 54 -8.79 1.19 18.25
N TRP A 55 -9.76 1.00 19.15
CA TRP A 55 -10.04 1.92 20.26
C TRP A 55 -9.39 1.52 21.59
N THR A 56 -9.13 0.23 21.79
CA THR A 56 -8.56 -0.37 23.03
C THR A 56 -7.07 -0.71 22.93
N ALA A 57 -6.47 -0.59 21.74
CA ALA A 57 -5.04 -0.69 21.50
C ALA A 57 -4.54 0.57 20.77
N PRO A 58 -3.21 0.80 20.68
CA PRO A 58 -2.67 1.86 19.86
C PRO A 58 -3.07 1.73 18.39
N ALA A 59 -3.76 2.75 17.87
CA ALA A 59 -4.18 2.77 16.47
C ALA A 59 -2.94 2.83 15.53
N PRO A 60 -2.95 2.10 14.40
CA PRO A 60 -1.93 2.22 13.36
C PRO A 60 -1.75 3.67 12.88
N GLY A 61 -0.51 4.02 12.51
CA GLY A 61 -0.17 5.37 12.04
C GLY A 61 -0.22 6.48 13.10
N SER A 62 -0.47 6.14 14.38
CA SER A 62 -0.48 7.13 15.46
C SER A 62 0.93 7.57 15.88
N ALA A 63 1.08 8.85 16.23
CA ALA A 63 2.35 9.45 16.64
C ALA A 63 2.89 8.90 17.98
N VAL A 64 2.01 8.36 18.81
CA VAL A 64 2.35 7.81 20.12
C VAL A 64 1.52 6.55 20.35
N ALA A 65 2.17 5.49 20.81
CA ALA A 65 1.50 4.22 21.11
C ALA A 65 0.64 4.31 22.38
N VAL A 66 -0.57 4.87 22.25
CA VAL A 66 -1.55 5.04 23.34
C VAL A 66 -2.94 4.67 22.85
N GLU A 67 -3.72 4.02 23.70
CA GLU A 67 -5.12 3.68 23.45
C GLU A 67 -5.96 4.94 23.24
N ALA A 68 -6.76 4.99 22.17
CA ALA A 68 -7.60 6.15 21.88
C ALA A 68 -8.67 6.38 22.96
N LEU A 69 -9.22 5.30 23.55
CA LEU A 69 -10.18 5.40 24.65
C LEU A 69 -9.61 6.03 25.91
N SER A 70 -8.30 5.92 26.15
CA SER A 70 -7.67 6.56 27.32
C SER A 70 -7.58 8.08 27.19
N ARG A 71 -7.93 8.63 26.01
CA ARG A 71 -7.85 10.05 25.68
C ARG A 71 -9.22 10.71 25.48
N VAL A 72 -10.31 9.99 25.72
CA VAL A 72 -11.68 10.54 25.68
C VAL A 72 -12.26 10.61 27.11
N SER A 73 -13.35 11.36 27.29
CA SER A 73 -14.04 11.40 28.59
C SER A 73 -14.70 10.06 28.91
N ASP A 74 -14.92 9.75 30.20
CA ASP A 74 -15.59 8.51 30.61
C ASP A 74 -16.98 8.36 29.96
N SER A 75 -17.73 9.47 29.83
CA SER A 75 -19.04 9.47 29.19
C SER A 75 -18.95 9.17 27.69
N ASP A 76 -17.97 9.75 26.99
CA ASP A 76 -17.79 9.48 25.56
C ASP A 76 -17.28 8.05 25.33
N ALA A 77 -16.38 7.55 26.18
CA ALA A 77 -15.93 6.16 26.15
C ALA A 77 -17.09 5.17 26.36
N GLN A 78 -18.03 5.47 27.26
CA GLN A 78 -19.23 4.65 27.46
C GLN A 78 -20.11 4.64 26.20
N ASN A 79 -20.31 5.78 25.55
CA ASN A 79 -21.09 5.88 24.31
C ASN A 79 -20.44 5.09 23.17
N ILE A 80 -19.12 5.17 23.00
CA ILE A 80 -18.38 4.41 21.99
C ILE A 80 -18.53 2.91 22.25
N ARG A 81 -18.29 2.44 23.48
CA ARG A 81 -18.45 1.03 23.85
C ARG A 81 -19.88 0.54 23.65
N ALA A 82 -20.88 1.35 23.97
CA ALA A 82 -22.29 1.00 23.76
C ALA A 82 -22.62 0.83 22.28
N ALA A 83 -22.09 1.70 21.41
CA ALA A 83 -22.28 1.59 19.97
C ALA A 83 -21.58 0.36 19.37
N LEU A 84 -20.35 0.05 19.83
CA LEU A 84 -19.61 -1.15 19.42
C LEU A 84 -20.35 -2.42 19.85
N ALA A 85 -20.80 -2.49 21.10
CA ALA A 85 -21.54 -3.64 21.62
C ALA A 85 -22.91 -3.84 20.94
N ALA A 86 -23.50 -2.76 20.41
CA ALA A 86 -24.74 -2.81 19.65
C ALA A 86 -24.53 -3.07 18.15
N GLU A 87 -23.28 -3.09 17.67
CA GLU A 87 -22.93 -3.17 16.25
C GLU A 87 -23.70 -2.13 15.41
N ASP A 88 -23.88 -0.91 15.96
CA ASP A 88 -24.63 0.16 15.33
C ASP A 88 -23.68 1.17 14.69
N ARG A 89 -23.57 1.11 13.36
CA ARG A 89 -22.69 1.98 12.56
C ARG A 89 -22.98 3.47 12.77
N GLN A 90 -24.25 3.84 12.87
CA GLN A 90 -24.66 5.25 12.98
C GLN A 90 -24.42 5.76 14.40
N ALA A 91 -24.72 4.96 15.41
CA ALA A 91 -24.40 5.29 16.80
C ALA A 91 -22.88 5.39 17.01
N LEU A 92 -22.10 4.50 16.38
CA LEU A 92 -20.64 4.54 16.42
C LEU A 92 -20.15 5.85 15.83
N PHE A 93 -20.57 6.17 14.60
CA PHE A 93 -20.23 7.43 13.93
C PHE A 93 -20.51 8.65 14.81
N ALA A 94 -21.71 8.74 15.38
CA ALA A 94 -22.09 9.85 16.24
C ALA A 94 -21.19 9.95 17.48
N ALA A 95 -20.93 8.82 18.16
CA ALA A 95 -20.13 8.77 19.37
C ALA A 95 -18.67 9.17 19.12
N ILE A 96 -18.02 8.60 18.09
CA ILE A 96 -16.61 8.87 17.78
C ILE A 96 -16.40 10.29 17.24
N THR A 97 -17.35 10.81 16.43
CA THR A 97 -17.31 12.19 15.93
C THR A 97 -17.43 13.19 17.08
N THR A 98 -18.38 12.94 17.98
CA THR A 98 -18.60 13.77 19.18
C THR A 98 -17.37 13.79 20.08
N ALA A 99 -16.78 12.62 20.34
CA ALA A 99 -15.60 12.49 21.19
C ALA A 99 -14.40 13.26 20.62
N LEU A 100 -14.20 13.19 19.30
CA LEU A 100 -13.13 13.90 18.61
C LEU A 100 -13.35 15.41 18.62
N ALA A 101 -14.57 15.87 18.28
CA ALA A 101 -14.94 17.28 18.28
C ALA A 101 -14.82 17.92 19.67
N LYS A 102 -15.30 17.26 20.73
CA LYS A 102 -15.09 17.72 22.11
C LYS A 102 -13.61 17.82 22.47
N GLY A 103 -12.79 16.89 22.00
CA GLY A 103 -11.34 16.94 22.18
C GLY A 103 -10.69 18.18 21.57
N ILE A 104 -11.10 18.57 20.36
CA ILE A 104 -10.65 19.81 19.71
C ILE A 104 -10.98 21.02 20.59
N LEU A 105 -12.23 21.13 21.03
CA LEU A 105 -12.72 22.25 21.85
C LEU A 105 -12.01 22.33 23.22
N GLN A 106 -11.80 21.20 23.89
CA GLN A 106 -11.09 21.13 25.16
C GLN A 106 -9.65 21.66 25.06
N HIS A 107 -8.92 21.28 24.00
CA HIS A 107 -7.57 21.78 23.77
C HIS A 107 -7.57 23.28 23.42
N LEU A 108 -8.58 23.79 22.71
CA LEU A 108 -8.70 25.24 22.46
C LEU A 108 -8.97 26.03 23.74
N GLU A 109 -9.84 25.52 24.62
CA GLU A 109 -10.12 26.13 25.93
C GLU A 109 -8.87 26.13 26.83
N ALA A 110 -8.12 25.02 26.85
CA ALA A 110 -6.86 24.92 27.59
C ALA A 110 -5.79 25.88 27.05
N ALA A 111 -5.68 26.02 25.72
CA ALA A 111 -4.79 26.98 25.09
C ALA A 111 -5.13 28.42 25.50
N GLU A 112 -6.42 28.79 25.51
CA GLU A 112 -6.89 30.10 25.97
C GLU A 112 -6.50 30.37 27.43
N ALA A 113 -6.71 29.38 28.31
CA ALA A 113 -6.41 29.49 29.73
C ALA A 113 -4.90 29.65 30.04
N THR A 114 -4.04 29.24 29.11
CA THR A 114 -2.57 29.22 29.26
C THR A 114 -1.87 30.22 28.34
N LEU A 115 -2.58 31.18 27.75
CA LEU A 115 -2.00 32.16 26.81
C LEU A 115 -0.75 32.86 27.35
N GLY A 116 0.27 32.97 26.50
CA GLY A 116 1.59 33.50 26.86
C GLY A 116 2.53 32.49 27.54
N GLN A 117 2.09 31.26 27.78
CA GLN A 117 2.91 30.17 28.30
C GLN A 117 3.21 29.15 27.17
N PRO A 118 4.33 28.40 27.25
CA PRO A 118 4.66 27.35 26.27
C PRO A 118 3.56 26.30 26.08
N GLU A 119 2.79 26.03 27.14
CA GLU A 119 1.67 25.10 27.17
C GLU A 119 0.60 25.46 26.12
N ALA A 120 0.33 26.75 25.89
CA ALA A 120 -0.69 27.15 24.91
C ALA A 120 -0.35 26.71 23.48
N ALA A 121 0.94 26.70 23.12
CA ALA A 121 1.38 26.21 21.82
C ALA A 121 1.22 24.69 21.69
N PHE A 122 1.49 23.96 22.77
CA PHE A 122 1.23 22.52 22.81
C PHE A 122 -0.26 22.22 22.66
N GLU A 123 -1.13 22.93 23.39
CA GLU A 123 -2.58 22.75 23.33
C GLU A 123 -3.16 23.08 21.93
N VAL A 124 -2.74 24.18 21.30
CA VAL A 124 -3.12 24.48 19.90
C VAL A 124 -2.66 23.38 18.95
N ALA A 125 -1.44 22.87 19.10
CA ALA A 125 -0.92 21.78 18.27
C ALA A 125 -1.73 20.48 18.45
N GLN A 126 -2.10 20.13 19.69
CA GLN A 126 -2.97 18.98 19.95
C GLN A 126 -4.36 19.16 19.32
N SER A 127 -4.94 20.35 19.43
CA SER A 127 -6.23 20.65 18.82
C SER A 127 -6.19 20.54 17.30
N ALA A 128 -5.18 21.13 16.66
CA ALA A 128 -4.96 21.04 15.22
C ALA A 128 -4.75 19.59 14.74
N ALA A 129 -4.01 18.79 15.52
CA ALA A 129 -3.77 17.39 15.20
C ALA A 129 -5.06 16.53 15.23
N LEU A 130 -6.04 16.88 16.07
CA LEU A 130 -7.36 16.24 16.05
C LEU A 130 -8.23 16.78 14.91
N TYR A 131 -8.19 18.08 14.65
CA TYR A 131 -8.92 18.74 13.55
C TYR A 131 -8.58 18.16 12.18
N ARG A 132 -7.32 17.75 11.97
CA ARG A 132 -6.87 17.12 10.71
C ARG A 132 -7.76 15.95 10.25
N ALA A 133 -8.39 15.22 11.18
CA ALA A 133 -9.30 14.12 10.80
C ALA A 133 -10.58 14.58 10.05
N PHE A 134 -10.89 15.87 10.06
CA PHE A 134 -12.04 16.48 9.37
C PHE A 134 -11.65 17.30 8.12
N GLU A 135 -10.37 17.62 7.91
CA GLU A 135 -9.94 18.61 6.92
C GLU A 135 -10.37 18.29 5.48
N ASP A 136 -10.20 17.06 5.04
CA ASP A 136 -10.60 16.60 3.70
C ASP A 136 -12.13 16.66 3.51
N GLY A 137 -12.87 16.29 4.54
CA GLY A 137 -14.32 16.40 4.64
C GLY A 137 -14.80 17.83 4.44
N ILE A 138 -14.16 18.76 5.15
CA ILE A 138 -14.47 20.19 5.09
C ILE A 138 -14.07 20.76 3.72
N LEU A 139 -12.86 20.47 3.24
CA LEU A 139 -12.36 20.99 1.97
C LEU A 139 -13.21 20.55 0.77
N ALA A 140 -13.65 19.30 0.74
CA ALA A 140 -14.50 18.77 -0.32
C ALA A 140 -15.91 19.36 -0.29
N ALA A 141 -16.47 19.58 0.90
CA ALA A 141 -17.85 20.02 1.08
C ALA A 141 -18.03 21.55 1.08
N ASP A 142 -17.07 22.29 1.63
CA ASP A 142 -17.13 23.73 1.84
C ASP A 142 -15.73 24.36 1.76
N LYS A 143 -15.29 24.64 0.53
CA LYS A 143 -13.98 25.26 0.25
C LYS A 143 -13.81 26.63 0.94
N GLN A 144 -14.89 27.38 1.11
CA GLN A 144 -14.82 28.69 1.75
C GLN A 144 -14.57 28.53 3.26
N ALA A 145 -15.32 27.65 3.92
CA ALA A 145 -15.06 27.32 5.32
C ALA A 145 -13.64 26.75 5.53
N ALA A 146 -13.17 25.87 4.64
CA ALA A 146 -11.80 25.35 4.71
C ALA A 146 -10.75 26.47 4.70
N HIS A 147 -10.91 27.46 3.82
CA HIS A 147 -10.04 28.63 3.76
C HIS A 147 -10.11 29.48 5.02
N ASP A 148 -11.31 29.75 5.53
CA ASP A 148 -11.52 30.59 6.71
C ASP A 148 -11.00 29.91 7.99
N LEU A 149 -11.17 28.61 8.11
CA LEU A 149 -10.60 27.78 9.19
C LEU A 149 -9.09 27.72 9.11
N GLY A 150 -8.51 27.52 7.92
CA GLY A 150 -7.05 27.55 7.72
C GLY A 150 -6.45 28.89 8.15
N ARG A 151 -7.13 30.00 7.81
CA ARG A 151 -6.74 31.34 8.29
C ARG A 151 -6.89 31.47 9.80
N ALA A 152 -7.96 30.95 10.39
CA ALA A 152 -8.16 30.97 11.84
C ALA A 152 -7.06 30.21 12.59
N TRP A 153 -6.69 29.01 12.13
CA TRP A 153 -5.57 28.24 12.70
C TRP A 153 -4.24 28.99 12.64
N LEU A 154 -3.95 29.66 11.51
CA LEU A 154 -2.76 30.50 11.37
C LEU A 154 -2.78 31.69 12.35
N VAL A 155 -3.93 32.34 12.52
CA VAL A 155 -4.10 33.45 13.46
C VAL A 155 -3.98 32.97 14.91
N LEU A 156 -4.55 31.82 15.27
CA LEU A 156 -4.38 31.22 16.60
C LEU A 156 -2.90 31.05 16.92
N ASN A 157 -2.17 30.35 16.06
CA ASN A 157 -0.75 30.04 16.27
C ASN A 157 0.12 31.31 16.40
N SER A 158 -0.15 32.33 15.56
CA SER A 158 0.57 33.61 15.62
C SER A 158 0.15 34.53 16.77
N SER A 159 -0.91 34.20 17.52
CA SER A 159 -1.43 35.02 18.63
C SER A 159 -1.01 34.52 20.02
N LEU A 160 -0.31 33.38 20.11
CA LEU A 160 0.07 32.72 21.36
C LEU A 160 1.09 33.49 22.22
N GLY A 161 1.87 34.39 21.60
CA GLY A 161 3.04 34.99 22.22
C GLY A 161 4.20 33.99 22.38
N SER A 162 5.36 34.46 22.83
CA SER A 162 6.50 33.60 23.21
C SER A 162 7.30 34.22 24.34
N THR A 163 7.89 33.37 25.20
CA THR A 163 8.83 33.83 26.25
C THR A 163 10.22 34.17 25.70
N GLY A 164 10.48 33.92 24.40
CA GLY A 164 11.81 34.01 23.80
C GLY A 164 12.80 32.98 24.36
N ILE A 165 14.04 33.00 23.88
CA ILE A 165 15.14 32.21 24.44
C ILE A 165 15.85 33.07 25.47
N LEU A 166 15.88 32.64 26.74
CA LEU A 166 16.49 33.39 27.85
C LEU A 166 15.94 34.84 27.97
N ASN A 167 14.62 35.00 27.78
CA ASN A 167 13.90 36.30 27.77
C ASN A 167 14.34 37.28 26.67
N ASN A 168 15.05 36.82 25.62
CA ASN A 168 15.38 37.64 24.47
C ASN A 168 14.46 37.27 23.29
N GLY A 169 13.82 38.27 22.69
CA GLY A 169 12.82 38.08 21.62
C GLY A 169 11.43 37.64 22.09
N ALA A 170 11.08 37.88 23.38
CA ALA A 170 9.75 37.62 23.89
C ALA A 170 8.68 38.44 23.13
N GLN A 171 7.54 37.82 22.85
CA GLN A 171 6.39 38.47 22.24
C GLN A 171 5.17 38.27 23.13
N ASP A 172 4.45 39.35 23.40
CA ASP A 172 3.21 39.27 24.17
C ASP A 172 2.11 38.55 23.36
N PRO A 173 1.26 37.74 24.01
CA PRO A 173 0.12 37.13 23.37
C PRO A 173 -0.88 38.20 22.89
N ASN A 174 -1.51 37.95 21.74
CA ASN A 174 -2.59 38.79 21.24
C ASN A 174 -3.95 38.15 21.56
N VAL A 175 -4.43 38.37 22.79
CA VAL A 175 -5.65 37.75 23.33
C VAL A 175 -6.87 38.01 22.44
N ALA A 176 -7.05 39.24 21.95
CA ALA A 176 -8.21 39.58 21.12
C ALA A 176 -8.20 38.85 19.77
N ARG A 177 -7.03 38.74 19.13
CA ARG A 177 -6.90 38.00 17.86
C ARG A 177 -7.02 36.50 18.06
N PHE A 178 -6.51 35.98 19.18
CA PHE A 178 -6.69 34.58 19.55
C PHE A 178 -8.17 34.25 19.71
N ALA A 179 -8.90 35.02 20.52
CA ALA A 179 -10.33 34.79 20.79
C ALA A 179 -11.20 34.86 19.51
N GLU A 180 -10.92 35.81 18.60
CA GLU A 180 -11.65 35.90 17.33
C GLU A 180 -11.40 34.68 16.44
N ALA A 181 -10.15 34.21 16.36
CA ALA A 181 -9.82 33.03 15.57
C ALA A 181 -10.36 31.73 16.19
N GLN A 182 -10.26 31.60 17.51
CA GLN A 182 -10.84 30.49 18.27
C GLN A 182 -12.35 30.39 18.03
N LYS A 183 -13.06 31.52 18.10
CA LYS A 183 -14.50 31.58 17.87
C LYS A 183 -14.91 31.02 16.50
N VAL A 184 -14.19 31.37 15.43
CA VAL A 184 -14.45 30.83 14.07
C VAL A 184 -14.38 29.30 14.06
N ILE A 185 -13.37 28.72 14.71
CA ILE A 185 -13.19 27.26 14.76
C ILE A 185 -14.27 26.62 15.65
N VAL A 186 -14.51 27.16 16.84
CA VAL A 186 -15.49 26.64 17.80
C VAL A 186 -16.89 26.62 17.17
N GLU A 187 -17.36 27.74 16.61
CA GLU A 187 -18.70 27.85 16.02
C GLU A 187 -18.87 26.84 14.87
N TYR A 188 -17.83 26.65 14.05
CA TYR A 188 -17.88 25.69 12.95
C TYR A 188 -17.93 24.24 13.45
N ILE A 189 -17.10 23.88 14.44
CA ILE A 189 -17.03 22.53 15.00
C ILE A 189 -18.33 22.16 15.71
N GLU A 190 -18.88 23.06 16.52
CA GLU A 190 -20.14 22.84 17.22
C GLU A 190 -21.30 22.62 16.24
N THR A 191 -21.37 23.45 15.20
CA THR A 191 -22.44 23.38 14.20
C THR A 191 -22.39 22.08 13.38
N ASN A 192 -21.18 21.62 13.02
CA ASN A 192 -21.01 20.55 12.04
C ASN A 192 -20.65 19.18 12.61
N TYR A 193 -20.11 19.12 13.82
CA TYR A 193 -19.61 17.87 14.42
C TYR A 193 -20.13 17.62 15.84
N LEU A 194 -20.94 18.53 16.37
CA LEU A 194 -21.71 18.34 17.61
C LEU A 194 -23.22 18.62 17.45
N PRO A 195 -23.88 18.19 16.36
CA PRO A 195 -25.33 18.29 16.27
C PRO A 195 -25.99 17.40 17.34
N SER A 196 -27.20 17.76 17.77
CA SER A 196 -27.97 16.92 18.69
C SER A 196 -28.37 15.56 18.09
N VAL A 197 -28.47 15.48 16.76
CA VAL A 197 -28.80 14.27 16.00
C VAL A 197 -28.04 14.33 14.67
N PHE A 198 -27.27 13.31 14.32
CA PHE A 198 -26.65 13.19 13.00
C PHE A 198 -27.62 12.60 11.97
N VAL A 199 -27.54 13.07 10.72
CA VAL A 199 -28.24 12.45 9.59
C VAL A 199 -27.69 11.05 9.34
N GLU A 200 -28.61 10.11 9.14
CA GLU A 200 -28.29 8.72 8.77
C GLU A 200 -27.67 8.68 7.37
N ARG A 201 -26.52 8.01 7.24
CA ARG A 201 -25.74 7.99 6.00
C ARG A 201 -25.27 6.58 5.66
N GLY A 202 -25.34 6.22 4.36
CA GLY A 202 -24.92 4.90 3.89
C GLY A 202 -23.40 4.69 3.96
N LYS A 203 -22.64 5.72 3.59
CA LYS A 203 -21.18 5.80 3.75
C LYS A 203 -20.84 6.77 4.86
N LEU A 204 -20.09 6.30 5.86
CA LEU A 204 -19.58 7.13 6.95
C LEU A 204 -18.42 7.97 6.43
N THR A 205 -18.47 9.27 6.65
CA THR A 205 -17.49 10.22 6.10
C THR A 205 -17.20 11.32 7.11
N PRO A 206 -16.01 11.94 7.04
CA PRO A 206 -15.67 13.13 7.83
C PRO A 206 -16.40 14.40 7.37
N ALA A 207 -17.34 14.33 6.41
CA ALA A 207 -17.98 15.51 5.85
C ALA A 207 -18.83 16.25 6.90
N PRO A 208 -18.81 17.61 6.88
CA PRO A 208 -19.54 18.42 7.83
C PRO A 208 -21.04 18.18 7.75
N GLU A 209 -21.71 18.14 8.89
CA GLU A 209 -23.14 17.81 8.96
C GLU A 209 -24.04 18.78 8.18
N SER A 210 -23.67 20.07 8.10
CA SER A 210 -24.42 21.04 7.29
C SER A 210 -24.45 20.67 5.80
N ALA A 211 -23.33 20.15 5.27
CA ALA A 211 -23.25 19.70 3.88
C ALA A 211 -24.09 18.44 3.66
N VAL A 212 -24.02 17.48 4.58
CA VAL A 212 -24.83 16.25 4.51
C VAL A 212 -26.33 16.56 4.57
N ARG A 213 -26.75 17.50 5.42
CA ARG A 213 -28.15 17.97 5.49
C ARG A 213 -28.63 18.67 4.23
N SER A 214 -27.74 19.31 3.49
CA SER A 214 -28.11 19.98 2.25
C SER A 214 -28.61 19.00 1.17
N GLY A 215 -28.27 17.71 1.31
CA GLY A 215 -28.53 16.68 0.30
C GLY A 215 -27.64 16.77 -0.93
N THR A 216 -26.71 17.74 -0.98
CA THR A 216 -25.73 17.85 -2.06
C THR A 216 -24.71 16.71 -1.91
N PRO A 217 -24.49 15.88 -2.94
CA PRO A 217 -23.47 14.85 -2.89
C PRO A 217 -22.08 15.47 -2.65
N VAL A 218 -21.41 15.04 -1.58
CA VAL A 218 -20.02 15.40 -1.32
C VAL A 218 -19.15 14.27 -1.83
N VAL A 219 -18.39 14.54 -2.90
CA VAL A 219 -17.38 13.61 -3.41
C VAL A 219 -16.09 13.86 -2.65
N LEU A 220 -15.69 12.89 -1.83
CA LEU A 220 -14.40 12.92 -1.15
C LEU A 220 -13.33 12.28 -2.02
N PRO A 221 -12.08 12.77 -1.97
CA PRO A 221 -10.97 12.04 -2.56
C PRO A 221 -10.88 10.65 -1.92
N ALA A 222 -10.44 9.66 -2.70
CA ALA A 222 -10.06 8.38 -2.15
C ALA A 222 -8.92 8.61 -1.15
N THR A 223 -9.04 8.04 0.04
CA THR A 223 -8.00 8.13 1.08
C THR A 223 -7.84 6.77 1.73
N LEU A 224 -6.60 6.45 2.05
CA LEU A 224 -6.27 5.29 2.85
C LEU A 224 -6.38 5.62 4.35
N PRO A 225 -6.69 4.62 5.19
CA PRO A 225 -6.70 4.85 6.62
C PRO A 225 -5.29 5.10 7.17
N PRO A 226 -5.17 5.77 8.33
CA PRO A 226 -3.91 5.95 9.04
C PRO A 226 -3.16 4.63 9.23
N GLY A 227 -1.86 4.63 8.91
CA GLY A 227 -0.99 3.47 9.04
C GLY A 227 -0.90 2.58 7.80
N SER A 228 -1.56 2.94 6.70
CA SER A 228 -1.32 2.30 5.40
C SER A 228 0.09 2.55 4.88
N ASN A 229 0.62 1.57 4.16
CA ASN A 229 1.82 1.67 3.36
C ASN A 229 1.58 0.99 2.01
N ILE A 230 1.60 1.76 0.94
CA ILE A 230 1.48 1.27 -0.45
C ILE A 230 2.71 1.64 -1.28
N ALA A 231 3.76 2.13 -0.63
CA ALA A 231 5.00 2.44 -1.31
C ALA A 231 5.76 1.16 -1.66
N ASP A 232 6.74 1.29 -2.56
CA ASP A 232 7.66 0.23 -2.86
C ASP A 232 8.34 -0.32 -1.61
N GLN A 233 8.66 -1.60 -1.65
CA GLN A 233 9.40 -2.23 -0.57
C GLN A 233 10.82 -1.65 -0.47
N ARG A 234 11.32 -1.55 0.76
CA ARG A 234 12.63 -0.94 1.03
C ARG A 234 13.80 -1.68 0.37
N GLU A 235 13.75 -3.00 0.35
CA GLU A 235 14.74 -3.83 -0.35
C GLU A 235 14.13 -4.28 -1.69
N LEU A 236 14.36 -3.48 -2.74
CA LEU A 236 13.81 -3.75 -4.07
C LEU A 236 14.21 -5.14 -4.56
N PRO A 237 13.28 -6.03 -4.94
CA PRO A 237 13.59 -7.34 -5.47
C PRO A 237 14.34 -7.21 -6.78
N ARG A 238 15.22 -8.17 -7.02
CA ARG A 238 15.78 -8.35 -8.35
C ARG A 238 14.69 -8.91 -9.27
N LEU A 239 14.43 -8.17 -10.34
CA LEU A 239 13.61 -8.61 -11.48
C LEU A 239 14.50 -9.47 -12.40
N VAL A 240 13.99 -10.61 -12.86
CA VAL A 240 14.68 -11.47 -13.83
C VAL A 240 13.76 -11.67 -15.01
N LEU A 241 14.11 -11.05 -16.13
CA LEU A 241 13.39 -11.17 -17.40
C LEU A 241 14.19 -12.03 -18.37
N GLN A 242 13.53 -13.00 -19.00
CA GLN A 242 14.22 -13.93 -19.90
C GLN A 242 14.92 -13.26 -21.10
N PHE A 243 14.35 -12.19 -21.63
CA PHE A 243 14.90 -11.51 -22.80
C PHE A 243 16.15 -10.69 -22.41
N GLU A 244 16.17 -10.07 -21.23
CA GLU A 244 17.34 -9.37 -20.71
C GLU A 244 18.50 -10.35 -20.46
N GLU A 245 18.22 -11.51 -19.88
CA GLU A 245 19.21 -12.58 -19.69
C GLU A 245 19.74 -13.13 -21.04
N ALA A 246 18.97 -12.99 -22.12
CA ALA A 246 19.40 -13.30 -23.49
C ALA A 246 20.17 -12.14 -24.17
N GLY A 247 20.30 -10.99 -23.51
CA GLY A 247 20.98 -9.80 -24.01
C GLY A 247 20.13 -8.90 -24.91
N GLU A 248 18.80 -9.05 -24.88
CA GLU A 248 17.87 -8.16 -25.58
C GLU A 248 17.43 -7.02 -24.65
N ASP A 249 17.23 -5.84 -25.24
CA ASP A 249 16.77 -4.63 -24.55
C ASP A 249 15.25 -4.48 -24.72
N GLU A 250 14.56 -4.21 -23.61
CA GLU A 250 13.10 -4.06 -23.55
C GLU A 250 12.55 -2.98 -24.49
N ALA A 251 13.30 -1.89 -24.70
CA ALA A 251 12.89 -0.83 -25.62
C ALA A 251 12.73 -1.33 -27.08
N ASN A 252 13.34 -2.48 -27.43
CA ASN A 252 13.18 -3.13 -28.72
C ASN A 252 11.98 -4.10 -28.78
N LEU A 253 11.28 -4.31 -27.66
CA LEU A 253 10.16 -5.22 -27.50
C LEU A 253 8.89 -4.43 -27.13
N PRO A 254 8.29 -3.67 -28.07
CA PRO A 254 7.23 -2.72 -27.76
C PRO A 254 5.99 -3.33 -27.10
N LEU A 255 5.70 -4.61 -27.35
CA LEU A 255 4.59 -5.31 -26.70
C LEU A 255 4.90 -5.64 -25.22
N VAL A 256 6.17 -5.94 -24.90
CA VAL A 256 6.63 -6.20 -23.53
C VAL A 256 6.72 -4.88 -22.77
N ALA A 257 7.38 -3.87 -23.33
CA ALA A 257 7.49 -2.52 -22.73
C ALA A 257 6.11 -1.89 -22.45
N TYR A 258 5.12 -2.13 -23.32
CA TYR A 258 3.76 -1.67 -23.06
C TYR A 258 3.07 -2.49 -21.96
N GLY A 259 3.36 -3.79 -21.88
CA GLY A 259 2.85 -4.66 -20.82
C GLY A 259 3.43 -4.32 -19.45
N ASP A 260 4.71 -3.97 -19.39
CA ASP A 260 5.40 -3.46 -18.20
C ASP A 260 4.77 -2.15 -17.74
N MET A 261 4.64 -1.17 -18.65
CA MET A 261 3.94 0.09 -18.35
C MET A 261 2.53 -0.13 -17.80
N LEU A 262 1.74 -1.04 -18.40
CA LEU A 262 0.40 -1.36 -17.90
C LEU A 262 0.43 -2.01 -16.51
N PHE A 263 1.47 -2.79 -16.19
CA PHE A 263 1.62 -3.44 -14.89
C PHE A 263 1.86 -2.41 -13.78
N ASP A 264 2.56 -1.33 -14.10
CA ASP A 264 2.82 -0.18 -13.24
C ASP A 264 1.75 0.93 -13.33
N SER A 265 0.76 0.78 -14.20
CA SER A 265 -0.28 1.79 -14.41
C SER A 265 -1.46 1.61 -13.45
N PRO A 266 -1.82 2.63 -12.64
CA PRO A 266 -3.08 2.63 -11.91
C PRO A 266 -4.31 2.85 -12.82
N GLU A 267 -4.10 3.36 -14.04
CA GLU A 267 -5.17 3.77 -14.96
C GLU A 267 -5.99 2.61 -15.52
N ILE A 268 -5.48 1.38 -15.44
CA ILE A 268 -6.23 0.19 -15.84
C ILE A 268 -7.29 -0.21 -14.79
N PHE A 269 -7.22 0.30 -13.57
CA PHE A 269 -8.15 0.00 -12.48
C PHE A 269 -9.26 1.03 -12.33
N GLY A 270 -10.30 0.67 -11.56
CA GLY A 270 -11.36 1.56 -11.14
C GLY A 270 -11.01 2.33 -9.85
N SER A 271 -11.85 3.30 -9.52
CA SER A 271 -11.81 3.93 -8.19
C SER A 271 -12.29 2.94 -7.12
N PRO A 272 -11.63 2.85 -5.94
CA PRO A 272 -10.62 3.79 -5.45
C PRO A 272 -9.17 3.45 -5.82
N ALA A 273 -8.87 2.25 -6.35
CA ALA A 273 -7.49 1.82 -6.59
C ALA A 273 -6.72 2.79 -7.51
N ARG A 274 -7.33 3.18 -8.64
CA ARG A 274 -6.76 4.18 -9.55
C ARG A 274 -6.46 5.50 -8.86
N ASP A 275 -7.46 6.04 -8.14
CA ASP A 275 -7.36 7.34 -7.48
C ASP A 275 -6.30 7.36 -6.35
N LEU A 276 -5.94 6.17 -5.84
CA LEU A 276 -4.92 5.96 -4.82
C LEU A 276 -3.53 5.65 -5.41
N GLY A 277 -3.41 5.53 -6.74
CA GLY A 277 -2.16 5.13 -7.39
C GLY A 277 -1.78 3.68 -7.16
N ILE A 278 -2.74 2.79 -6.87
CA ILE A 278 -2.48 1.36 -6.73
C ILE A 278 -2.40 0.74 -8.13
N ALA A 279 -1.29 0.06 -8.41
CA ALA A 279 -1.05 -0.72 -9.61
C ALA A 279 -0.73 -2.19 -9.27
N CYS A 280 -0.45 -3.02 -10.27
CA CYS A 280 -0.08 -4.42 -10.01
C CYS A 280 1.25 -4.49 -9.23
N SER A 281 2.21 -3.64 -9.60
CA SER A 281 3.52 -3.52 -8.95
C SER A 281 3.48 -3.03 -7.50
N THR A 282 2.41 -2.34 -7.09
CA THR A 282 2.19 -1.95 -5.69
C THR A 282 2.17 -3.18 -4.76
N CYS A 283 1.59 -4.29 -5.23
CA CYS A 283 1.54 -5.55 -4.48
C CYS A 283 2.62 -6.53 -4.95
N HIS A 284 2.89 -6.54 -6.25
CA HIS A 284 3.84 -7.43 -6.91
C HIS A 284 5.09 -6.68 -7.39
N ASN A 285 5.80 -6.06 -6.46
CA ASN A 285 6.95 -5.21 -6.73
C ASN A 285 8.08 -6.01 -7.43
N ARG A 286 8.38 -5.64 -8.69
CA ARG A 286 9.44 -6.24 -9.53
C ARG A 286 9.34 -7.77 -9.63
N SER A 287 8.14 -8.28 -9.93
CA SER A 287 7.78 -9.71 -10.02
C SER A 287 7.78 -10.50 -8.71
N ASP A 288 8.06 -9.87 -7.57
CA ASP A 288 8.02 -10.51 -6.26
C ASP A 288 7.00 -9.81 -5.34
N VAL A 289 6.80 -10.34 -4.13
CA VAL A 289 5.87 -9.75 -3.17
C VAL A 289 6.40 -8.42 -2.61
N ASN A 290 5.56 -7.39 -2.52
CA ASN A 290 5.81 -6.21 -1.71
C ASN A 290 5.55 -6.52 -0.23
N ARG A 291 6.61 -6.81 0.52
CA ARG A 291 6.49 -7.21 1.94
C ARG A 291 6.24 -6.06 2.90
N ASP A 292 6.37 -4.82 2.44
CA ASP A 292 6.08 -3.63 3.21
C ASP A 292 4.64 -3.11 2.94
N PHE A 293 3.93 -3.67 1.93
CA PHE A 293 2.54 -3.32 1.62
C PHE A 293 1.60 -3.63 2.78
N PHE A 294 0.77 -2.67 3.18
CA PHE A 294 -0.17 -2.84 4.28
C PHE A 294 -1.32 -1.82 4.21
N ILE A 295 -2.56 -2.28 4.34
CA ILE A 295 -3.72 -1.38 4.52
C ILE A 295 -4.51 -1.83 5.76
N PRO A 296 -4.46 -1.08 6.89
CA PRO A 296 -5.23 -1.40 8.08
C PRO A 296 -6.71 -1.62 7.78
N GLY A 297 -7.26 -2.73 8.26
CA GLY A 297 -8.63 -3.16 8.00
C GLY A 297 -8.72 -4.21 6.88
N LEU A 298 -7.99 -4.04 5.78
CA LEU A 298 -7.91 -5.00 4.66
C LEU A 298 -6.77 -6.01 4.83
N SER A 299 -5.71 -5.64 5.53
CA SER A 299 -4.54 -6.47 5.81
C SER A 299 -4.50 -6.89 7.28
N SER A 300 -4.09 -8.13 7.56
CA SER A 300 -3.75 -8.58 8.93
C SER A 300 -2.27 -8.40 9.26
N HIS A 301 -1.41 -8.51 8.24
CA HIS A 301 0.04 -8.30 8.29
C HIS A 301 0.50 -7.65 6.97
N ALA A 302 1.75 -7.21 6.92
CA ALA A 302 2.32 -6.66 5.69
C ALA A 302 2.56 -7.76 4.64
N GLY A 303 2.35 -7.45 3.36
CA GLY A 303 2.48 -8.39 2.24
C GLY A 303 1.19 -9.12 1.85
N GLY A 304 0.06 -8.88 2.53
CA GLY A 304 -1.23 -9.47 2.19
C GLY A 304 -2.39 -8.50 2.37
N MET A 305 -3.51 -8.78 1.70
CA MET A 305 -4.77 -8.09 1.89
C MET A 305 -5.97 -8.90 1.38
N ASP A 306 -7.14 -8.49 1.82
CA ASP A 306 -8.43 -8.87 1.26
C ASP A 306 -8.73 -7.97 0.02
N VAL A 307 -8.56 -8.55 -1.17
CA VAL A 307 -8.73 -7.86 -2.47
C VAL A 307 -10.16 -7.95 -3.00
N ASP A 308 -10.93 -8.94 -2.58
CA ASP A 308 -12.35 -9.11 -2.91
C ASP A 308 -13.25 -8.26 -2.02
N SER A 309 -12.75 -7.64 -0.96
CA SER A 309 -13.54 -6.77 -0.10
C SER A 309 -14.33 -5.70 -0.87
N SER A 310 -15.40 -5.23 -0.22
CA SER A 310 -16.21 -4.10 -0.73
C SER A 310 -15.45 -2.79 -0.99
N PHE A 311 -14.18 -2.67 -0.58
CA PHE A 311 -13.41 -1.44 -0.77
C PHE A 311 -13.07 -1.18 -2.24
N PHE A 312 -12.59 -2.20 -2.95
CA PHE A 312 -12.16 -2.07 -4.35
C PHE A 312 -13.33 -2.25 -5.31
N ASN A 313 -14.08 -3.34 -5.15
CA ASN A 313 -15.27 -3.59 -5.95
C ASN A 313 -16.44 -4.13 -5.11
N PRO A 314 -17.39 -3.26 -4.69
CA PRO A 314 -18.58 -3.66 -3.96
C PRO A 314 -19.44 -4.75 -4.65
N MET A 315 -19.33 -4.89 -5.97
CA MET A 315 -20.08 -5.89 -6.73
C MET A 315 -19.44 -7.28 -6.68
N PHE A 316 -18.15 -7.37 -6.36
CA PHE A 316 -17.41 -8.62 -6.26
C PHE A 316 -17.22 -9.11 -4.82
N ASN A 317 -17.52 -8.26 -3.84
CA ASN A 317 -17.51 -8.60 -2.42
C ASN A 317 -18.17 -9.94 -2.09
N ASP A 318 -17.35 -10.87 -1.62
CA ASP A 318 -17.75 -12.21 -1.16
C ASP A 318 -18.36 -12.18 0.25
N ARG A 319 -18.15 -11.07 0.98
CA ARG A 319 -18.63 -10.80 2.34
C ARG A 319 -17.94 -11.64 3.41
N GLU A 320 -16.72 -12.08 3.14
CA GLU A 320 -15.84 -12.63 4.15
C GLU A 320 -14.81 -11.55 4.55
N ASP A 321 -14.08 -11.78 5.63
CA ASP A 321 -12.98 -10.91 6.07
C ASP A 321 -11.73 -11.79 6.17
N ASP A 322 -11.26 -12.24 5.00
CA ASP A 322 -10.24 -13.26 4.81
C ASP A 322 -9.11 -12.74 3.91
N HIS A 323 -8.25 -11.92 4.49
CA HIS A 323 -7.02 -11.51 3.85
C HIS A 323 -6.19 -12.71 3.34
N LEU A 324 -5.60 -12.54 2.17
CA LEU A 324 -4.65 -13.49 1.61
C LEU A 324 -3.28 -12.82 1.42
N ASP A 325 -2.22 -13.62 1.58
CA ASP A 325 -0.87 -13.22 1.21
C ASP A 325 -0.80 -12.94 -0.30
N THR A 326 -0.10 -11.88 -0.67
CA THR A 326 0.23 -11.60 -2.07
C THR A 326 1.22 -12.65 -2.58
N PRO A 327 0.91 -13.43 -3.63
CA PRO A 327 1.85 -14.42 -4.14
C PRO A 327 3.00 -13.75 -4.92
N SER A 328 4.18 -14.37 -4.91
CA SER A 328 5.26 -14.00 -5.83
C SER A 328 4.86 -14.32 -7.28
N MET A 329 5.23 -13.46 -8.23
CA MET A 329 5.00 -13.68 -9.67
C MET A 329 6.23 -14.24 -10.39
N ARG A 330 7.32 -14.52 -9.66
CA ARG A 330 8.51 -15.15 -10.24
C ARG A 330 8.13 -16.48 -10.89
N GLY A 331 8.49 -16.63 -12.15
CA GLY A 331 8.18 -17.82 -12.94
C GLY A 331 6.68 -18.03 -13.18
N ILE A 332 5.83 -16.99 -13.09
CA ILE A 332 4.37 -17.09 -13.20
C ILE A 332 3.89 -17.89 -14.42
N ARG A 333 4.62 -17.83 -15.54
CA ARG A 333 4.31 -18.64 -16.74
C ARG A 333 4.28 -20.17 -16.52
N PHE A 334 4.85 -20.66 -15.43
CA PHE A 334 4.89 -22.07 -15.05
C PHE A 334 3.89 -22.42 -13.92
N THR A 335 3.15 -21.43 -13.42
CA THR A 335 2.36 -21.55 -12.19
C THR A 335 0.87 -21.76 -12.41
N ALA A 336 0.39 -21.93 -13.65
CA ALA A 336 -1.01 -22.25 -13.91
C ALA A 336 -1.47 -23.52 -13.14
N PRO A 337 -2.71 -23.57 -12.60
CA PRO A 337 -3.74 -22.53 -12.67
C PRO A 337 -3.45 -21.32 -11.76
N TYR A 338 -4.08 -20.19 -12.07
CA TYR A 338 -3.91 -18.90 -11.42
C TYR A 338 -5.08 -18.59 -10.46
N GLY A 339 -4.83 -17.69 -9.52
CA GLY A 339 -5.66 -17.49 -8.33
C GLY A 339 -5.23 -18.42 -7.20
N ARG A 340 -5.34 -17.96 -5.95
CA ARG A 340 -4.98 -18.75 -4.76
C ARG A 340 -5.79 -20.04 -4.65
N ASP A 341 -7.02 -20.03 -5.17
CA ASP A 341 -7.95 -21.15 -5.27
C ASP A 341 -7.82 -21.95 -6.59
N GLY A 342 -6.85 -21.60 -7.45
CA GLY A 342 -6.62 -22.25 -8.74
C GLY A 342 -7.78 -22.13 -9.74
N ARG A 343 -8.66 -21.12 -9.60
CA ARG A 343 -9.88 -20.99 -10.42
C ARG A 343 -9.64 -20.68 -11.89
N GLU A 344 -8.52 -20.04 -12.25
CA GLU A 344 -8.26 -19.57 -13.61
C GLU A 344 -7.18 -20.38 -14.34
N PRO A 345 -7.48 -21.12 -15.41
CA PRO A 345 -6.46 -21.87 -16.16
C PRO A 345 -5.65 -20.99 -17.14
N SER A 346 -6.07 -19.73 -17.37
CA SER A 346 -5.50 -18.86 -18.40
C SER A 346 -4.98 -17.57 -17.78
N LEU A 347 -3.70 -17.24 -18.02
CA LEU A 347 -3.10 -16.01 -17.51
C LEU A 347 -3.82 -14.77 -18.05
N ARG A 348 -4.26 -14.82 -19.31
CA ARG A 348 -5.05 -13.76 -19.92
C ARG A 348 -6.40 -13.55 -19.23
N SER A 349 -7.08 -14.65 -18.91
CA SER A 349 -8.38 -14.61 -18.21
C SER A 349 -8.20 -14.09 -16.79
N PHE A 350 -7.15 -14.55 -16.11
CA PHE A 350 -6.78 -14.10 -14.77
C PHE A 350 -6.48 -12.61 -14.72
N VAL A 351 -5.60 -12.09 -15.59
CA VAL A 351 -5.31 -10.65 -15.69
C VAL A 351 -6.57 -9.83 -15.89
N ARG A 352 -7.44 -10.24 -16.82
CA ARG A 352 -8.73 -9.58 -17.05
C ARG A 352 -9.61 -9.62 -15.79
N ASN A 353 -9.64 -10.74 -15.08
CA ASN A 353 -10.40 -10.89 -13.84
C ASN A 353 -9.89 -9.92 -12.77
N VAL A 354 -8.58 -9.84 -12.55
CA VAL A 354 -8.00 -8.89 -11.59
C VAL A 354 -8.44 -7.46 -11.95
N ILE A 355 -8.26 -7.06 -13.22
CA ILE A 355 -8.60 -5.70 -13.65
C ILE A 355 -10.09 -5.39 -13.48
N VAL A 356 -10.97 -6.20 -14.06
CA VAL A 356 -12.41 -5.89 -14.17
C VAL A 356 -13.18 -6.29 -12.91
N THR A 357 -12.86 -7.45 -12.35
CA THR A 357 -13.64 -8.07 -11.28
C THR A 357 -13.13 -7.64 -9.91
N GLU A 358 -11.82 -7.70 -9.64
CA GLU A 358 -11.27 -7.38 -8.31
C GLU A 358 -11.14 -5.85 -8.14
N PHE A 359 -10.62 -5.16 -9.15
CA PHE A 359 -10.31 -3.72 -9.06
C PHE A 359 -11.26 -2.80 -9.84
N ALA A 360 -12.39 -3.31 -10.32
CA ALA A 360 -13.46 -2.54 -10.99
C ALA A 360 -13.01 -1.68 -12.19
N GLY A 361 -11.93 -2.09 -12.87
CA GLY A 361 -11.40 -1.48 -14.07
C GLY A 361 -12.31 -1.67 -15.29
N ALA A 362 -12.06 -0.87 -16.32
CA ALA A 362 -12.73 -1.05 -17.62
C ALA A 362 -12.27 -2.35 -18.29
N GLU A 363 -13.07 -2.86 -19.23
CA GLU A 363 -12.68 -4.00 -20.04
C GLU A 363 -11.41 -3.68 -20.84
N PRO A 364 -10.29 -4.39 -20.61
CA PRO A 364 -9.06 -4.09 -21.32
C PRO A 364 -9.16 -4.51 -22.78
N THR A 365 -8.53 -3.76 -23.67
CA THR A 365 -8.50 -4.10 -25.10
C THR A 365 -7.71 -5.39 -25.32
N PRO A 366 -7.94 -6.10 -26.45
CA PRO A 366 -7.14 -7.27 -26.77
C PRO A 366 -5.63 -7.01 -26.79
N PHE A 367 -5.22 -5.82 -27.24
CA PHE A 367 -3.83 -5.37 -27.28
C PHE A 367 -3.24 -5.21 -25.88
N GLN A 368 -3.96 -4.55 -24.96
CA GLN A 368 -3.53 -4.41 -23.56
C GLN A 368 -3.34 -5.77 -22.87
N LEU A 369 -4.29 -6.69 -23.05
CA LEU A 369 -4.17 -8.05 -22.48
C LEU A 369 -3.03 -8.86 -23.14
N ASP A 370 -2.77 -8.68 -24.44
CA ASP A 370 -1.65 -9.33 -25.12
C ASP A 370 -0.31 -8.79 -24.61
N ALA A 371 -0.21 -7.48 -24.40
CA ALA A 371 0.95 -6.80 -23.84
C ALA A 371 1.24 -7.27 -22.42
N MET A 372 0.24 -7.23 -21.53
CA MET A 372 0.37 -7.72 -20.16
C MET A 372 0.81 -9.19 -20.12
N VAL A 373 0.19 -10.07 -20.92
CA VAL A 373 0.58 -11.49 -20.96
C VAL A 373 1.99 -11.67 -21.52
N ALA A 374 2.43 -10.84 -22.47
CA ALA A 374 3.81 -10.89 -22.98
C ALA A 374 4.82 -10.54 -21.89
N TYR A 375 4.58 -9.47 -21.13
CA TYR A 375 5.41 -9.04 -20.01
C TYR A 375 5.44 -10.06 -18.87
N LEU A 376 4.27 -10.49 -18.37
CA LEU A 376 4.19 -11.48 -17.28
C LEU A 376 4.87 -12.81 -17.64
N ARG A 377 4.90 -13.19 -18.92
CA ARG A 377 5.61 -14.41 -19.36
C ARG A 377 7.12 -14.25 -19.37
N ALA A 378 7.67 -13.05 -19.30
CA ALA A 378 9.10 -12.82 -19.21
C ALA A 378 9.66 -13.12 -17.81
N PHE A 379 8.84 -13.03 -16.76
CA PHE A 379 9.25 -13.28 -15.37
C PHE A 379 9.82 -14.70 -15.18
N ASP A 380 11.02 -14.78 -14.61
CA ASP A 380 11.70 -16.03 -14.26
C ASP A 380 11.96 -16.14 -12.76
N PHE A 381 12.35 -17.33 -12.33
CA PHE A 381 12.88 -17.55 -10.98
C PHE A 381 14.30 -16.99 -10.86
N LEU A 382 14.71 -16.65 -9.64
CA LEU A 382 16.12 -16.38 -9.37
C LEU A 382 16.94 -17.65 -9.63
N PRO A 383 18.16 -17.52 -10.21
CA PRO A 383 19.11 -18.62 -10.30
C PRO A 383 19.37 -19.21 -8.91
N ASN A 384 19.30 -20.53 -8.80
CA ASN A 384 19.57 -21.23 -7.54
C ASN A 384 20.61 -22.33 -7.78
N PRO A 385 21.84 -22.18 -7.30
CA PRO A 385 22.92 -23.14 -7.56
C PRO A 385 22.83 -24.39 -6.69
N GLN A 386 21.96 -24.41 -5.66
CA GLN A 386 21.75 -25.56 -4.78
C GLN A 386 20.86 -26.64 -5.41
N ILE A 387 20.18 -26.32 -6.52
CA ILE A 387 19.34 -27.24 -7.28
C ILE A 387 19.67 -27.22 -8.77
N ASP A 388 19.45 -28.33 -9.46
CA ASP A 388 19.50 -28.38 -10.91
C ASP A 388 18.17 -27.97 -11.56
N GLU A 389 18.11 -27.99 -12.89
CA GLU A 389 16.90 -27.67 -13.67
C GLU A 389 15.70 -28.56 -13.33
N ALA A 390 15.93 -29.78 -12.83
CA ALA A 390 14.89 -30.71 -12.42
C ALA A 390 14.52 -30.58 -10.94
N GLY A 391 15.05 -29.57 -10.24
CA GLY A 391 14.80 -29.32 -8.81
C GLY A 391 15.54 -30.27 -7.87
N ARG A 392 16.53 -31.04 -8.35
CA ARG A 392 17.30 -31.96 -7.50
C ARG A 392 18.47 -31.24 -6.85
N LEU A 393 18.80 -31.59 -5.60
CA LEU A 393 19.94 -30.99 -4.93
C LEU A 393 21.26 -31.22 -5.67
N THR A 394 22.11 -30.19 -5.71
CA THR A 394 23.48 -30.27 -6.23
C THR A 394 24.49 -30.50 -5.09
N ASP A 395 25.77 -30.65 -5.45
CA ASP A 395 26.86 -30.74 -4.47
C ASP A 395 27.05 -29.45 -3.65
N LYS A 396 26.43 -28.34 -4.04
CA LYS A 396 26.44 -27.09 -3.26
C LYS A 396 25.45 -27.10 -2.09
N ALA A 397 24.49 -28.03 -2.08
CA ALA A 397 23.55 -28.17 -0.97
C ALA A 397 24.21 -28.77 0.27
N SER A 398 23.78 -28.31 1.45
CA SER A 398 24.30 -28.81 2.74
C SER A 398 23.94 -30.28 3.00
N GLU A 399 24.73 -30.96 3.83
CA GLU A 399 24.39 -32.33 4.26
C GLU A 399 23.07 -32.42 5.03
N ALA A 400 22.68 -31.35 5.74
CA ALA A 400 21.37 -31.25 6.39
C ALA A 400 20.24 -31.20 5.36
N ALA A 401 20.39 -30.41 4.29
CA ALA A 401 19.43 -30.37 3.20
C ALA A 401 19.29 -31.72 2.49
N LYS A 402 20.39 -32.47 2.30
CA LYS A 402 20.35 -33.83 1.73
C LYS A 402 19.60 -34.81 2.63
N ARG A 403 19.76 -34.74 3.95
CA ARG A 403 18.94 -35.52 4.89
C ARG A 403 17.47 -35.09 4.88
N GLY A 404 17.22 -33.78 4.78
CA GLY A 404 15.89 -33.22 4.64
C GLY A 404 15.18 -33.67 3.37
N GLU A 405 15.90 -33.82 2.24
CA GLU A 405 15.36 -34.36 1.00
C GLU A 405 14.82 -35.79 1.18
N VAL A 406 15.51 -36.62 1.98
CA VAL A 406 15.02 -37.97 2.30
C VAL A 406 13.69 -37.90 3.04
N LEU A 407 13.56 -37.00 4.02
CA LEU A 407 12.32 -36.79 4.77
C LEU A 407 11.20 -36.25 3.86
N PHE A 408 11.52 -35.29 2.99
CA PHE A 408 10.57 -34.69 2.05
C PHE A 408 9.95 -35.72 1.09
N ASN A 409 10.71 -36.76 0.74
CA ASN A 409 10.26 -37.86 -0.11
C ASN A 409 9.66 -39.05 0.67
N THR A 410 9.68 -39.03 2.00
CA THR A 410 9.14 -40.11 2.84
C THR A 410 7.62 -40.00 2.93
N GLU A 411 6.92 -41.13 2.83
CA GLU A 411 5.47 -41.20 3.04
C GLU A 411 5.14 -41.15 4.53
N PHE A 412 4.16 -40.33 4.89
CA PHE A 412 3.66 -40.21 6.26
C PHE A 412 2.19 -40.63 6.32
N ALA A 413 1.85 -41.48 7.29
CA ALA A 413 0.48 -41.95 7.50
C ALA A 413 -0.50 -40.79 7.73
N GLY A 414 -0.08 -39.76 8.47
CA GLY A 414 -0.90 -38.58 8.73
C GLY A 414 -1.07 -37.62 7.55
N LEU A 415 -0.36 -37.85 6.44
CA LEU A 415 -0.62 -37.23 5.13
C LEU A 415 -1.44 -38.14 4.21
N GLY A 416 -2.03 -39.23 4.73
CA GLY A 416 -2.77 -40.21 3.94
C GLY A 416 -1.86 -41.07 3.08
N ASP A 417 -0.74 -41.53 3.64
CA ASP A 417 0.30 -42.33 2.97
C ASP A 417 0.93 -41.61 1.76
N ARG A 418 1.12 -40.30 1.92
CA ARG A 418 1.76 -39.42 0.93
C ARG A 418 3.03 -38.78 1.49
N SER A 419 3.91 -38.34 0.62
CA SER A 419 5.09 -37.52 0.95
C SER A 419 4.88 -36.04 0.62
N CYS A 420 5.76 -35.16 1.09
CA CYS A 420 5.72 -33.74 0.70
C CYS A 420 5.88 -33.57 -0.82
N ALA A 421 6.73 -34.38 -1.44
CA ALA A 421 6.96 -34.41 -2.89
C ALA A 421 5.74 -34.82 -3.72
N SER A 422 4.72 -35.44 -3.10
CA SER A 422 3.49 -35.83 -3.81
C SER A 422 2.66 -34.64 -4.30
N CYS A 423 2.72 -33.52 -3.59
CA CYS A 423 2.14 -32.24 -4.02
C CYS A 423 3.24 -31.30 -4.51
N HIS A 424 4.36 -31.18 -3.77
CA HIS A 424 5.48 -30.30 -4.13
C HIS A 424 6.49 -31.02 -5.03
N THR A 425 6.09 -31.28 -6.27
CA THR A 425 6.84 -32.10 -7.24
C THR A 425 8.11 -31.39 -7.77
N PRO A 426 9.34 -31.87 -7.51
CA PRO A 426 10.58 -31.14 -7.82
C PRO A 426 10.77 -30.72 -9.30
N ASP A 427 10.49 -31.62 -10.25
CA ASP A 427 10.66 -31.38 -11.69
C ASP A 427 9.56 -30.49 -12.29
N ARG A 428 8.63 -30.02 -11.45
CA ARG A 428 7.56 -29.08 -11.78
C ARG A 428 7.61 -27.83 -10.91
N PHE A 429 8.82 -27.39 -10.58
CA PHE A 429 9.04 -26.21 -9.72
C PHE A 429 8.39 -26.38 -8.35
N PHE A 430 8.41 -27.60 -7.80
CA PHE A 430 7.86 -27.94 -6.48
C PHE A 430 6.35 -27.69 -6.33
N ARG A 431 5.59 -28.01 -7.36
CA ARG A 431 4.11 -27.98 -7.34
C ARG A 431 3.51 -29.00 -8.30
N ASP A 432 2.26 -29.35 -8.08
CA ASP A 432 1.50 -30.30 -8.91
C ASP A 432 0.38 -29.64 -9.72
N GLY A 433 0.11 -28.35 -9.47
CA GLY A 433 -0.96 -27.59 -10.08
C GLY A 433 -2.36 -28.05 -9.68
N GLN A 434 -2.48 -28.67 -8.51
CA GLN A 434 -3.76 -29.05 -7.91
C GLN A 434 -4.06 -28.15 -6.69
N THR A 435 -5.31 -28.19 -6.24
CA THR A 435 -5.76 -27.48 -5.04
C THR A 435 -6.08 -28.48 -3.93
N TYR A 436 -5.73 -28.11 -2.70
CA TYR A 436 -5.91 -28.95 -1.52
C TYR A 436 -6.47 -28.13 -0.36
N ASP A 437 -7.41 -28.73 0.36
CA ASP A 437 -7.72 -28.31 1.72
C ASP A 437 -6.84 -29.13 2.68
N ILE A 438 -5.87 -28.45 3.30
CA ILE A 438 -4.99 -29.04 4.31
C ILE A 438 -5.48 -28.77 5.73
N GLY A 439 -6.66 -28.17 5.91
CA GLY A 439 -7.21 -27.77 7.20
C GLY A 439 -6.55 -26.52 7.79
N SER A 440 -6.04 -25.63 6.92
CA SER A 440 -5.49 -24.32 7.32
C SER A 440 -6.48 -23.17 7.10
N ALA A 441 -7.49 -23.34 6.24
CA ALA A 441 -8.53 -22.35 6.01
C ALA A 441 -9.49 -22.25 7.20
N GLU A 442 -10.21 -21.13 7.30
CA GLU A 442 -11.35 -21.02 8.21
C GLU A 442 -12.38 -22.12 7.93
N PRO A 443 -13.00 -22.71 8.97
CA PRO A 443 -14.03 -23.72 8.77
C PRO A 443 -15.20 -23.13 7.97
N PRO A 444 -15.70 -23.84 6.95
CA PRO A 444 -16.84 -23.34 6.19
C PRO A 444 -18.08 -23.26 7.09
N PHE A 445 -19.00 -22.37 6.72
CA PHE A 445 -20.32 -22.33 7.36
C PHE A 445 -21.02 -23.69 7.27
N PRO A 446 -21.98 -24.01 8.16
CA PRO A 446 -22.68 -25.30 8.13
C PRO A 446 -23.31 -25.62 6.76
N GLY A 447 -22.76 -26.63 6.08
CA GLY A 447 -23.19 -27.06 4.74
C GLY A 447 -22.34 -26.51 3.58
N GLY A 448 -21.37 -25.65 3.87
CA GLY A 448 -20.37 -25.18 2.91
C GLY A 448 -19.23 -26.18 2.70
N THR A 449 -18.43 -25.93 1.66
CA THR A 449 -17.19 -26.65 1.37
C THR A 449 -16.00 -25.82 1.84
N ALA A 450 -14.99 -26.46 2.41
CA ALA A 450 -13.75 -25.77 2.75
C ALA A 450 -13.07 -25.21 1.50
N THR A 451 -12.41 -24.07 1.64
CA THR A 451 -11.68 -23.40 0.57
C THR A 451 -10.36 -24.13 0.32
N PRO A 452 -10.17 -24.76 -0.87
CA PRO A 452 -8.91 -25.38 -1.21
C PRO A 452 -7.95 -24.34 -1.80
N PHE A 453 -6.66 -24.48 -1.51
CA PHE A 453 -5.62 -23.62 -2.07
C PHE A 453 -4.70 -24.39 -3.00
N GLU A 454 -4.21 -23.72 -4.03
CA GLU A 454 -3.21 -24.25 -4.95
C GLU A 454 -1.90 -24.57 -4.21
N THR A 455 -1.24 -25.67 -4.57
CA THR A 455 0.08 -26.03 -4.02
C THR A 455 1.15 -25.01 -4.47
N PRO A 456 1.61 -24.09 -3.60
CA PRO A 456 2.53 -23.06 -4.05
C PRO A 456 3.88 -23.65 -4.47
N THR A 457 4.54 -23.01 -5.44
CA THR A 457 5.93 -23.29 -5.75
C THR A 457 6.81 -23.07 -4.52
N LEU A 458 7.79 -23.96 -4.31
CA LEU A 458 8.81 -23.77 -3.28
C LEU A 458 10.04 -23.04 -3.83
N ARG A 459 10.10 -22.69 -5.12
CA ARG A 459 11.19 -21.90 -5.68
C ARG A 459 11.14 -20.49 -5.11
N ASN A 460 12.29 -19.98 -4.67
CA ASN A 460 12.47 -18.63 -4.12
C ASN A 460 11.62 -18.29 -2.87
N VAL A 461 11.02 -19.30 -2.21
CA VAL A 461 10.15 -19.11 -1.03
C VAL A 461 10.89 -18.54 0.20
N ASN A 462 12.23 -18.49 0.19
CA ASN A 462 12.98 -17.83 1.26
C ASN A 462 12.69 -16.31 1.37
N PHE A 463 12.16 -15.69 0.31
CA PHE A 463 12.02 -14.25 0.21
C PHE A 463 10.59 -13.75 0.36
N THR A 464 9.62 -14.65 0.62
CA THR A 464 8.19 -14.31 0.59
C THR A 464 7.51 -14.42 1.96
N ALA A 465 8.28 -14.53 3.06
CA ALA A 465 7.70 -14.63 4.41
C ALA A 465 6.78 -13.44 4.73
N PRO A 466 5.66 -13.65 5.46
CA PRO A 466 5.24 -14.90 6.12
C PRO A 466 4.70 -15.99 5.18
N TYR A 467 4.28 -17.13 5.72
CA TYR A 467 3.92 -18.33 4.98
C TYR A 467 2.51 -18.81 5.28
N MET A 468 2.03 -19.69 4.39
CA MET A 468 0.65 -20.15 4.20
C MET A 468 -0.12 -19.26 3.22
N HIS A 469 -1.45 -19.36 3.18
CA HIS A 469 -2.28 -18.55 2.29
C HIS A 469 -2.64 -17.21 2.93
N ASP A 470 -2.54 -17.11 4.26
CA ASP A 470 -2.97 -16.04 5.15
C ASP A 470 -1.82 -15.45 5.98
N GLY A 471 -0.58 -15.80 5.68
CA GLY A 471 0.60 -15.34 6.44
C GLY A 471 0.65 -15.77 7.90
N SER A 472 -0.11 -16.79 8.31
CA SER A 472 -0.19 -17.24 9.70
C SER A 472 1.13 -17.72 10.30
N LEU A 473 2.11 -18.10 9.47
CA LEU A 473 3.38 -18.66 9.92
C LEU A 473 4.59 -17.82 9.49
N ALA A 474 5.29 -17.21 10.45
CA ALA A 474 6.40 -16.31 10.16
C ALA A 474 7.66 -16.98 9.56
N THR A 475 7.83 -18.31 9.67
CA THR A 475 9.05 -19.00 9.25
C THR A 475 8.78 -20.36 8.62
N LEU A 476 9.66 -20.82 7.70
CA LEU A 476 9.60 -22.18 7.14
C LEU A 476 9.72 -23.27 8.22
N ALA A 477 10.45 -22.99 9.30
CA ALA A 477 10.51 -23.89 10.46
C ALA A 477 9.12 -24.02 11.11
N GLY A 478 8.39 -22.91 11.25
CA GLY A 478 7.01 -22.90 11.72
C GLY A 478 6.06 -23.69 10.80
N VAL A 479 6.26 -23.65 9.48
CA VAL A 479 5.52 -24.50 8.52
C VAL A 479 5.79 -25.98 8.79
N VAL A 480 7.05 -26.36 8.96
CA VAL A 480 7.43 -27.75 9.28
C VAL A 480 6.85 -28.20 10.62
N ASP A 481 6.92 -27.36 11.65
CA ASP A 481 6.34 -27.64 12.96
C ASP A 481 4.81 -27.78 12.87
N TRP A 482 4.12 -26.91 12.12
CA TRP A 482 2.67 -26.99 11.92
C TRP A 482 2.27 -28.30 11.24
N PHE A 483 2.96 -28.73 10.19
CA PHE A 483 2.68 -30.01 9.54
C PHE A 483 2.99 -31.17 10.47
N ASN A 484 4.11 -31.13 11.20
CA ASN A 484 4.47 -32.16 12.17
C ASN A 484 3.38 -32.36 13.22
N ASP A 485 2.85 -31.27 13.76
CA ASP A 485 1.91 -31.30 14.87
C ASP A 485 0.47 -31.58 14.42
N THR A 486 0.02 -30.95 13.32
CA THR A 486 -1.36 -31.11 12.83
C THR A 486 -1.58 -32.40 12.04
N LYS A 487 -0.50 -32.98 11.48
CA LYS A 487 -0.54 -34.24 10.72
C LYS A 487 0.19 -35.38 11.41
N ASP A 488 0.58 -35.24 12.68
CA ASP A 488 1.21 -36.29 13.47
C ASP A 488 2.36 -37.01 12.74
N LEU A 489 3.29 -36.24 12.17
CA LEU A 489 4.39 -36.78 11.36
C LEU A 489 5.44 -37.52 12.19
N GLY A 490 5.49 -37.26 13.50
CA GLY A 490 6.40 -37.92 14.44
C GLY A 490 7.87 -37.56 14.24
N LEU A 491 8.17 -36.39 13.66
CA LEU A 491 9.54 -35.94 13.41
C LEU A 491 10.16 -35.38 14.69
N ASP A 492 11.38 -35.81 15.01
CA ASP A 492 12.17 -35.20 16.09
C ASP A 492 12.75 -33.83 15.69
N ALA A 493 13.39 -33.16 16.65
CA ALA A 493 13.90 -31.81 16.42
C ALA A 493 15.01 -31.74 15.34
N GLU A 494 15.83 -32.78 15.20
CA GLU A 494 16.88 -32.83 14.18
C GLU A 494 16.28 -33.05 12.80
N GLN A 495 15.30 -33.95 12.69
CA GLN A 495 14.56 -34.21 11.46
C GLN A 495 13.80 -32.97 10.96
N ARG A 496 13.14 -32.23 11.85
CA ARG A 496 12.47 -30.97 11.49
C ARG A 496 13.45 -29.89 11.03
N ALA A 497 14.62 -29.82 11.66
CA ALA A 497 15.69 -28.91 11.23
C ALA A 497 16.25 -29.29 9.85
N ASP A 498 16.45 -30.58 9.59
CA ASP A 498 16.91 -31.09 8.29
C ASP A 498 15.88 -30.82 7.18
N LEU A 499 14.59 -31.08 7.43
CA LEU A 499 13.52 -30.76 6.48
C LEU A 499 13.45 -29.25 6.21
N THR A 500 13.58 -28.41 7.25
CA THR A 500 13.67 -26.96 7.07
C THR A 500 14.88 -26.55 6.25
N ALA A 501 16.03 -27.22 6.42
CA ALA A 501 17.23 -26.97 5.62
C ALA A 501 17.03 -27.33 4.14
N TYR A 502 16.27 -28.39 3.85
CA TYR A 502 15.88 -28.73 2.48
C TYR A 502 14.99 -27.64 1.85
N LEU A 503 13.92 -27.21 2.56
CA LEU A 503 13.04 -26.14 2.09
C LEU A 503 13.82 -24.86 1.79
N ARG A 504 14.78 -24.49 2.67
CA ARG A 504 15.65 -23.35 2.44
C ARG A 504 16.57 -23.51 1.24
N ALA A 505 17.08 -24.70 0.97
CA ALA A 505 17.96 -24.95 -0.16
C ALA A 505 17.20 -24.85 -1.49
N VAL A 506 16.00 -25.43 -1.59
CA VAL A 506 15.19 -25.37 -2.83
C VAL A 506 14.54 -24.00 -3.02
N GLY A 507 14.25 -23.31 -1.91
CA GLY A 507 13.69 -21.97 -1.84
C GLY A 507 14.67 -20.83 -1.96
N ASP A 508 15.95 -21.11 -2.19
CA ASP A 508 17.00 -20.09 -2.30
C ASP A 508 17.01 -19.40 -3.66
N GLY A 509 17.84 -18.35 -3.78
CA GLY A 509 18.09 -17.61 -5.01
C GLY A 509 19.33 -16.72 -4.89
N GLU A 510 20.10 -16.58 -5.97
CA GLU A 510 21.26 -15.70 -6.03
C GLU A 510 20.82 -14.25 -6.21
N GLU A 511 21.40 -13.37 -5.37
CA GLU A 511 21.22 -11.92 -5.43
C GLU A 511 19.74 -11.51 -5.51
N PRO A 512 18.94 -11.85 -4.48
CA PRO A 512 17.48 -11.71 -4.51
C PRO A 512 16.97 -10.27 -4.55
N TYR A 513 17.84 -9.30 -4.23
CA TYR A 513 17.53 -7.88 -4.17
C TYR A 513 18.45 -7.08 -5.09
N GLN A 514 17.91 -6.02 -5.68
CA GLN A 514 18.64 -5.06 -6.49
C GLN A 514 19.76 -4.43 -5.65
N ARG A 515 20.98 -4.48 -6.16
CA ARG A 515 22.12 -3.77 -5.58
C ARG A 515 22.30 -2.45 -6.31
N PHE A 516 22.48 -1.38 -5.54
CA PHE A 516 22.81 -0.05 -6.07
C PHE A 516 24.28 0.23 -5.76
N GLU A 517 25.15 0.11 -6.76
CA GLU A 517 26.58 0.38 -6.65
C GLU A 517 27.02 1.47 -7.63
N GLY A 518 28.05 2.24 -7.26
CA GLY A 518 28.62 3.26 -8.13
C GLY A 518 27.63 4.40 -8.45
N ARG A 519 27.15 4.44 -9.70
CA ARG A 519 26.20 5.46 -10.18
C ARG A 519 24.75 4.97 -10.22
N ASP A 520 24.51 3.70 -9.91
CA ASP A 520 23.16 3.18 -9.82
C ASP A 520 22.43 3.81 -8.62
N SER A 521 21.21 4.22 -8.86
CA SER A 521 20.35 4.83 -7.86
C SER A 521 18.90 4.50 -8.18
N VAL A 522 18.02 4.63 -7.18
CA VAL A 522 16.59 4.42 -7.38
C VAL A 522 16.05 5.34 -8.49
N PHE A 523 16.44 6.63 -8.48
CA PHE A 523 16.04 7.55 -9.54
C PHE A 523 16.51 7.10 -10.93
N ARG A 524 17.72 6.55 -11.06
CA ARG A 524 18.25 6.05 -12.34
C ARG A 524 17.45 4.83 -12.82
N LEU A 525 17.09 3.93 -11.91
CA LEU A 525 16.23 2.79 -12.20
C LEU A 525 14.84 3.26 -12.68
N SER A 526 14.18 4.14 -11.91
CA SER A 526 12.87 4.71 -12.28
C SER A 526 12.95 5.49 -13.60
N TRP A 527 14.05 6.21 -13.85
CA TRP A 527 14.27 6.90 -15.13
C TRP A 527 14.37 5.93 -16.31
N GLU A 528 15.17 4.87 -16.19
CA GLU A 528 15.31 3.84 -17.24
C GLU A 528 13.97 3.16 -17.52
N GLU A 529 13.21 2.83 -16.48
CA GLU A 529 11.87 2.22 -16.56
C GLU A 529 10.86 3.15 -17.26
N LEU A 530 10.68 4.37 -16.75
CA LEU A 530 9.73 5.34 -17.32
C LEU A 530 10.06 5.75 -18.76
N THR A 531 11.34 5.84 -19.11
CA THR A 531 11.74 6.13 -20.49
C THR A 531 11.60 4.92 -21.41
N THR A 532 11.77 3.70 -20.90
CA THR A 532 11.46 2.46 -21.61
C THR A 532 9.95 2.36 -21.87
N PHE A 533 9.10 2.72 -20.90
CA PHE A 533 7.65 2.79 -21.10
C PHE A 533 7.30 3.76 -22.21
N ALA A 534 7.88 4.98 -22.17
CA ALA A 534 7.67 6.00 -23.19
C ALA A 534 8.11 5.57 -24.60
N SER A 535 9.11 4.68 -24.73
CA SER A 535 9.56 4.19 -26.04
C SER A 535 8.47 3.50 -26.86
N THR A 536 7.43 2.95 -26.20
CA THR A 536 6.27 2.36 -26.89
C THR A 536 5.51 3.34 -27.78
N LEU A 537 5.70 4.66 -27.60
CA LEU A 537 5.20 5.71 -28.50
C LEU A 537 5.73 5.58 -29.93
N ASP A 538 6.92 4.99 -30.14
CA ASP A 538 7.41 4.66 -31.48
C ASP A 538 6.50 3.67 -32.22
N THR A 539 5.65 2.92 -31.50
CA THR A 539 4.63 2.03 -32.06
C THR A 539 3.24 2.66 -32.06
N LEU A 540 2.83 3.29 -30.96
CA LEU A 540 1.45 3.79 -30.79
C LEU A 540 1.14 5.01 -31.66
N ILE A 541 2.09 5.94 -31.84
CA ILE A 541 1.87 7.15 -32.66
C ILE A 541 1.65 6.76 -34.14
N PRO A 542 2.49 5.90 -34.77
CA PRO A 542 2.20 5.40 -36.13
C PRO A 542 0.87 4.66 -36.26
N MET A 543 0.46 3.93 -35.22
CA MET A 543 -0.84 3.25 -35.16
C MET A 543 -2.02 4.20 -35.00
N ARG A 544 -1.77 5.47 -34.62
CA ARG A 544 -2.81 6.47 -34.31
C ARG A 544 -3.73 6.04 -33.18
N ASP A 545 -3.14 5.39 -32.18
CA ASP A 545 -3.85 4.78 -31.06
C ASP A 545 -3.94 5.76 -29.88
N ALA A 546 -4.86 6.72 -29.97
CA ALA A 546 -5.02 7.76 -28.95
C ALA A 546 -5.42 7.19 -27.57
N GLU A 547 -6.07 6.03 -27.52
CA GLU A 547 -6.55 5.41 -26.28
C GLU A 547 -5.38 4.84 -25.48
N ASN A 548 -4.52 4.03 -26.12
CA ASN A 548 -3.35 3.47 -25.44
C ASN A 548 -2.27 4.52 -25.17
N ILE A 549 -2.18 5.58 -25.99
CA ILE A 549 -1.35 6.75 -25.70
C ILE A 549 -1.84 7.44 -24.43
N ALA A 550 -3.15 7.69 -24.28
CA ALA A 550 -3.67 8.36 -23.08
C ALA A 550 -3.28 7.63 -21.79
N VAL A 551 -3.48 6.30 -21.73
CA VAL A 551 -3.06 5.46 -20.58
C VAL A 551 -1.57 5.61 -20.27
N LEU A 552 -0.72 5.57 -21.30
CA LEU A 552 0.73 5.75 -21.13
C LEU A 552 1.07 7.13 -20.57
N ILE A 553 0.51 8.20 -21.15
CA ILE A 553 0.83 9.57 -20.73
C ILE A 553 0.34 9.82 -19.31
N ASP A 554 -0.88 9.37 -18.99
CA ASP A 554 -1.49 9.49 -17.66
C ASP A 554 -0.79 8.64 -16.59
N THR A 555 0.06 7.69 -17.00
CA THR A 555 0.94 6.94 -16.09
C THR A 555 2.32 7.61 -15.96
N VAL A 556 3.02 7.77 -17.09
CA VAL A 556 4.45 8.11 -17.09
C VAL A 556 4.69 9.59 -16.76
N ALA A 557 3.84 10.51 -17.22
CA ALA A 557 4.08 11.94 -17.01
C ALA A 557 3.89 12.36 -15.53
N PRO A 558 2.85 11.89 -14.81
CA PRO A 558 2.71 12.11 -13.38
C PRO A 558 3.87 11.53 -12.56
N ASP A 559 4.34 10.31 -12.89
CA ASP A 559 5.44 9.67 -12.17
C ASP A 559 6.76 10.43 -12.33
N LEU A 560 7.09 10.86 -13.56
CA LEU A 560 8.24 11.73 -13.80
C LEU A 560 8.15 13.04 -12.99
N ALA A 561 6.96 13.63 -12.86
CA ALA A 561 6.74 14.84 -12.09
C ALA A 561 6.83 14.59 -10.57
N ALA A 562 6.37 13.42 -10.09
CA ALA A 562 6.46 12.99 -8.71
C ALA A 562 7.92 12.77 -8.32
N ASP A 563 8.69 12.04 -9.13
CA ASP A 563 10.12 11.83 -8.94
C ASP A 563 10.88 13.16 -8.92
N ALA A 564 10.59 14.07 -9.85
CA ALA A 564 11.16 15.41 -9.87
C ALA A 564 10.93 16.17 -8.56
N SER A 565 9.77 15.98 -7.92
CA SER A 565 9.42 16.68 -6.69
C SER A 565 10.34 16.29 -5.52
N VAL A 566 10.80 15.05 -5.46
CA VAL A 566 11.64 14.49 -4.38
C VAL A 566 13.14 14.53 -4.69
N MET A 567 13.55 14.86 -5.92
CA MET A 567 14.96 15.00 -6.28
C MET A 567 15.72 15.94 -5.33
N ILE A 568 16.90 15.52 -4.90
CA ILE A 568 17.80 16.36 -4.10
C ILE A 568 18.45 17.46 -4.98
N ASN A 569 18.75 17.14 -6.24
CA ASN A 569 19.35 18.06 -7.20
C ASN A 569 18.34 19.11 -7.70
N GLN A 570 18.21 20.21 -6.97
CA GLN A 570 17.27 21.30 -7.29
C GLN A 570 17.50 21.93 -8.67
N ASN A 571 18.74 21.91 -9.18
CA ASN A 571 19.06 22.51 -10.48
C ASN A 571 18.53 21.68 -11.65
N ALA A 572 18.41 20.36 -11.50
CA ALA A 572 17.90 19.46 -12.52
C ALA A 572 16.37 19.34 -12.53
N LYS A 573 15.70 19.65 -11.41
CA LYS A 573 14.23 19.55 -11.29
C LYS A 573 13.44 20.21 -12.44
N PRO A 574 13.74 21.47 -12.85
CA PRO A 574 12.97 22.11 -13.92
C PRO A 574 13.08 21.38 -15.26
N GLU A 575 14.19 20.66 -15.49
CA GLU A 575 14.39 19.87 -16.69
C GLU A 575 13.47 18.65 -16.69
N ILE A 576 13.39 17.91 -15.57
CA ILE A 576 12.49 16.74 -15.47
C ILE A 576 11.02 17.15 -15.54
N TYR A 577 10.62 18.28 -14.92
CA TYR A 577 9.26 18.81 -15.11
C TYR A 577 8.96 19.18 -16.56
N ARG A 578 9.93 19.75 -17.28
CA ARG A 578 9.77 20.02 -18.70
C ARG A 578 9.67 18.73 -19.51
N PHE A 579 10.43 17.71 -19.15
CA PHE A 579 10.39 16.39 -19.78
C PHE A 579 8.99 15.76 -19.67
N ALA A 580 8.41 15.75 -18.46
CA ALA A 580 7.03 15.33 -18.23
C ALA A 580 6.01 16.18 -19.04
N ALA A 581 6.22 17.50 -19.13
CA ALA A 581 5.33 18.38 -19.90
C ALA A 581 5.37 18.13 -21.42
N ILE A 582 6.53 17.74 -21.98
CA ILE A 582 6.63 17.34 -23.40
C ILE A 582 5.80 16.07 -23.63
N LEU A 583 5.89 15.11 -22.71
CA LEU A 583 5.09 13.89 -22.78
C LEU A 583 3.59 14.21 -22.73
N GLN A 584 3.15 15.08 -21.83
CA GLN A 584 1.76 15.57 -21.81
C GLN A 584 1.35 16.18 -23.16
N ALA A 585 2.23 16.96 -23.81
CA ALA A 585 1.95 17.54 -25.12
C ALA A 585 1.79 16.48 -26.24
N VAL A 586 2.48 15.34 -26.15
CA VAL A 586 2.24 14.19 -27.04
C VAL A 586 0.81 13.66 -26.85
N GLY A 587 0.38 13.51 -25.59
CA GLY A 587 -0.98 13.07 -25.24
C GLY A 587 -2.05 14.02 -25.77
N ASP A 588 -1.91 15.31 -25.49
CA ASP A 588 -2.86 16.35 -25.92
C ASP A 588 -2.99 16.41 -27.45
N ALA A 589 -1.87 16.34 -28.18
CA ALA A 589 -1.85 16.31 -29.64
C ALA A 589 -2.50 15.04 -30.20
N SER A 590 -2.22 13.88 -29.61
CA SER A 590 -2.80 12.59 -30.00
C SER A 590 -4.32 12.57 -29.79
N ALA A 591 -4.80 13.10 -28.65
CA ALA A 591 -6.23 13.25 -28.35
C ALA A 591 -6.93 14.21 -29.33
N ALA A 592 -6.25 15.25 -29.79
CA ALA A 592 -6.74 16.16 -30.83
C ALA A 592 -6.68 15.57 -32.25
N GLY A 593 -6.03 14.41 -32.44
CA GLY A 593 -5.78 13.80 -33.75
C GLY A 593 -4.70 14.51 -34.57
N ASP A 594 -3.89 15.39 -33.95
CA ASP A 594 -2.76 16.05 -34.57
C ASP A 594 -1.49 15.19 -34.47
N TRP A 595 -1.47 14.13 -35.27
CA TRP A 595 -0.37 13.15 -35.28
C TRP A 595 0.98 13.76 -35.69
N ALA A 596 0.99 14.87 -36.43
CA ALA A 596 2.21 15.54 -36.81
C ALA A 596 2.83 16.28 -35.61
N GLU A 597 2.00 16.96 -34.83
CA GLU A 597 2.44 17.58 -33.57
C GLU A 597 2.85 16.53 -32.55
N ALA A 598 2.09 15.43 -32.42
CA ALA A 598 2.46 14.32 -31.53
C ALA A 598 3.84 13.74 -31.86
N SER A 599 4.14 13.48 -33.15
CA SER A 599 5.48 13.05 -33.58
C SER A 599 6.55 14.09 -33.30
N LEU A 600 6.25 15.38 -33.50
CA LEU A 600 7.20 16.47 -33.23
C LEU A 600 7.57 16.55 -31.74
N GLN A 601 6.58 16.45 -30.85
CA GLN A 601 6.81 16.45 -29.40
C GLN A 601 7.55 15.19 -28.95
N TRP A 602 7.25 14.03 -29.56
CA TRP A 602 7.97 12.80 -29.29
C TRP A 602 9.45 12.86 -29.70
N ASP A 603 9.76 13.44 -30.85
CA ASP A 603 11.16 13.66 -31.26
C ASP A 603 11.88 14.65 -30.32
N ALA A 604 11.17 15.66 -29.80
CA ALA A 604 11.70 16.56 -28.79
C ALA A 604 11.98 15.84 -27.46
N PHE A 605 11.10 14.92 -27.05
CA PHE A 605 11.29 14.06 -25.88
C PHE A 605 12.57 13.23 -26.03
N LYS A 606 12.71 12.45 -27.11
CA LYS A 606 13.90 11.62 -27.36
C LYS A 606 15.19 12.42 -27.40
N THR A 607 15.15 13.63 -27.96
CA THR A 607 16.31 14.53 -27.97
C THR A 607 16.71 14.93 -26.55
N MET A 608 15.74 15.34 -25.72
CA MET A 608 15.99 15.73 -24.34
C MET A 608 16.41 14.54 -23.46
N GLN A 609 15.85 13.34 -23.71
CA GLN A 609 16.25 12.10 -23.06
C GLN A 609 17.74 11.84 -23.30
N ALA A 610 18.20 11.86 -24.55
CA ALA A 610 19.60 11.63 -24.89
C ALA A 610 20.55 12.65 -24.23
N GLU A 611 20.15 13.92 -24.14
CA GLU A 611 20.92 14.96 -23.42
C GLU A 611 20.98 14.74 -21.90
N ILE A 612 19.93 14.15 -21.31
CA ILE A 612 19.89 13.77 -19.89
C ILE A 612 20.76 12.54 -19.66
N ASP A 613 20.60 11.50 -20.47
CA ASP A 613 21.35 10.25 -20.38
C ASP A 613 22.86 10.49 -20.48
N GLU A 614 23.31 11.31 -21.45
CA GLU A 614 24.74 11.66 -21.60
C GLU A 614 25.34 12.31 -20.34
N ARG A 615 24.52 13.01 -19.53
CA ARG A 615 24.96 13.64 -18.28
C ARG A 615 24.85 12.73 -17.07
N MET A 616 24.03 11.68 -17.13
CA MET A 616 23.88 10.69 -16.06
C MET A 616 25.00 9.63 -16.11
N PHE A 617 25.42 9.24 -17.32
CA PHE A 617 26.60 8.40 -17.58
C PHE A 617 27.91 9.19 -17.60
#